data_AF-A0A9D6G2Q0-F1
#
_entry.id   AF-A0A9D6G2Q0-F1
#
_cell.length_a   1.000
_cell.length_b   1.000
_cell.length_c   1.000
_cell.angle_alpha   90.00
_cell.angle_beta   90.00
_cell.angle_gamma   90.00
#
_symmetry.space_group_name_H-M   'P 1'
#
loop_
_entity.id
_entity.type
_entity.pdbx_description
1 polymer ?
#
loop_
_entity_poly.entity_id
_entity_poly.type
_entity_poly.pdbx_seq_one_letter_code
_entity_poly.pdbx_strand_id
1 'polypeptide(L)'
;MDIDSARVLGAGLAIGLGAFGPGIGIGVLGMGAMNALGRNPEARGAILTNMILAAAFAEAVAIYALIVAIILAFVVKGPAVA
;
A
#
# COMPACT_ATOMS: atom_id res chain seq x y z
N MET A 1 -5.15 9.66 26.54
CA MET A 1 -5.80 8.85 25.48
C MET A 1 -6.22 7.55 26.10
N ASP A 2 -7.50 7.20 25.98
CA ASP A 2 -7.94 5.84 26.24
C ASP A 2 -7.44 4.88 25.14
N ILE A 3 -7.53 3.59 25.41
CA ILE A 3 -6.97 2.54 24.53
C ILE A 3 -7.69 2.50 23.18
N ASP A 4 -9.00 2.77 23.14
CA ASP A 4 -9.75 2.73 21.89
C ASP A 4 -9.41 3.91 20.99
N SER A 5 -9.27 5.12 21.55
CA SER A 5 -8.74 6.29 20.84
C SER A 5 -7.32 6.04 20.30
N ALA A 6 -6.44 5.40 21.08
CA ALA A 6 -5.09 5.05 20.65
C ALA A 6 -5.08 4.04 19.50
N ARG A 7 -5.98 3.07 19.52
CA ARG A 7 -6.13 2.06 18.46
C ARG A 7 -6.60 2.66 17.16
N VAL A 8 -7.63 3.52 17.19
CA VAL A 8 -8.15 4.16 15.97
C VAL A 8 -7.10 5.07 15.34
N LEU A 9 -6.38 5.85 16.16
CA LEU A 9 -5.27 6.68 15.67
C LEU A 9 -4.14 5.82 15.09
N GLY A 10 -3.74 4.76 15.79
CA GLY A 10 -2.70 3.83 15.35
C GLY A 10 -3.07 3.15 14.03
N ALA A 11 -4.32 2.76 13.84
CA ALA A 11 -4.82 2.17 12.59
C ALA A 11 -4.69 3.15 11.41
N GLY A 12 -5.11 4.41 11.61
CA GLY A 12 -4.99 5.45 10.58
C GLY A 12 -3.53 5.75 10.22
N LEU A 13 -2.65 5.82 11.22
CA LEU A 13 -1.21 6.04 11.01
C LEU A 13 -0.55 4.86 10.28
N ALA A 14 -0.89 3.63 10.65
CA ALA A 14 -0.33 2.42 10.04
C ALA A 14 -0.60 2.40 8.53
N ILE A 15 -1.85 2.58 8.08
CA ILE A 15 -2.16 2.59 6.65
C ILE A 15 -1.67 3.88 5.97
N GLY A 16 -1.85 5.04 6.60
CA GLY A 16 -1.49 6.32 5.99
C GLY A 16 0.00 6.45 5.70
N LEU A 17 0.85 6.05 6.64
CA LEU A 17 2.31 6.06 6.46
C LEU A 17 2.79 4.84 5.66
N GLY A 18 2.19 3.66 5.89
CA GLY A 18 2.59 2.42 5.24
C GLY A 18 2.29 2.38 3.75
N ALA A 19 1.25 3.09 3.28
CA ALA A 19 0.92 3.19 1.86
C ALA A 19 1.79 4.19 1.09
N PHE A 20 2.56 5.05 1.77
CA PHE A 20 3.30 6.15 1.14
C PHE A 20 4.42 5.64 0.21
N GLY A 21 5.22 4.68 0.68
CA GLY A 21 6.29 4.07 -0.11
C GLY A 21 5.78 3.35 -1.36
N PRO A 22 4.81 2.42 -1.24
CA PRO A 22 4.16 1.76 -2.37
C PRO A 22 3.53 2.74 -3.36
N GLY A 23 2.81 3.76 -2.87
CA GLY A 23 2.18 4.77 -3.72
C GLY A 23 3.20 5.53 -4.59
N ILE A 24 4.32 5.94 -3.99
CA ILE A 24 5.42 6.57 -4.73
C ILE A 24 6.06 5.58 -5.71
N GLY A 25 6.34 4.36 -5.28
CA GLY A 25 6.95 3.32 -6.10
C GLY A 25 6.12 3.00 -7.35
N ILE A 26 4.81 2.86 -7.20
CA ILE A 26 3.86 2.65 -8.31
C ILE A 26 3.82 3.88 -9.23
N GLY A 27 3.84 5.10 -8.68
CA GLY A 27 3.91 6.33 -9.47
C GLY A 27 5.16 6.38 -10.36
N VAL A 28 6.33 6.11 -9.78
CA VAL A 28 7.61 6.08 -10.52
C VAL A 28 7.62 4.98 -11.58
N LEU A 29 7.14 3.79 -11.22
CA LEU A 29 6.99 2.67 -12.13
C LEU A 29 6.09 3.01 -13.33
N GLY A 30 4.93 3.61 -13.07
CA GLY A 30 3.99 4.04 -14.11
C GLY A 30 4.60 5.08 -15.05
N MET A 31 5.32 6.07 -14.52
CA MET A 31 6.05 7.04 -15.33
C MET A 31 7.10 6.36 -16.23
N GLY A 32 7.88 5.42 -15.69
CA GLY A 32 8.85 4.63 -16.46
C GLY A 32 8.21 3.83 -17.58
N ALA A 33 7.08 3.17 -17.30
CA ALA A 33 6.33 2.41 -18.29
C ALA A 33 5.79 3.30 -19.42
N MET A 34 5.21 4.47 -19.09
CA MET A 34 4.69 5.41 -20.11
C MET A 34 5.82 5.96 -21.00
N ASN A 35 6.96 6.30 -20.41
CA ASN A 35 8.14 6.75 -21.17
C ASN A 35 8.67 5.65 -22.10
N ALA A 36 8.73 4.39 -21.64
CA ALA A 36 9.14 3.27 -22.46
C ALA A 36 8.17 3.01 -23.63
N LEU A 37 6.86 3.05 -23.36
CA LEU A 37 5.82 2.90 -24.38
C LEU A 37 5.86 4.01 -25.43
N GLY A 38 6.10 5.26 -25.02
CA GLY A 38 6.23 6.39 -25.94
C GLY A 38 7.42 6.26 -26.90
N ARG A 39 8.48 5.54 -26.48
CA ARG A 39 9.67 5.29 -27.31
C ARG A 39 9.54 4.04 -28.18
N ASN A 40 8.87 3.00 -27.67
CA ASN A 40 8.63 1.76 -28.42
C ASN A 40 7.22 1.20 -28.13
N PRO A 41 6.21 1.59 -28.91
CA PRO A 41 4.84 1.10 -28.75
C PRO A 41 4.68 -0.41 -28.99
N GLU A 42 5.54 -1.02 -29.81
CA GLU A 42 5.46 -2.45 -30.14
C GLU A 42 5.83 -3.33 -28.93
N ALA A 43 6.62 -2.81 -27.98
CA ALA A 43 6.99 -3.48 -26.75
C ALA A 43 5.89 -3.48 -25.67
N ARG A 44 4.66 -3.03 -25.99
CA ARG A 44 3.57 -2.83 -25.02
C ARG A 44 3.27 -4.04 -24.15
N GLY A 45 3.24 -5.24 -24.75
CA GLY A 45 2.94 -6.47 -24.01
C GLY A 45 3.92 -6.71 -22.87
N ALA A 46 5.22 -6.76 -23.20
CA ALA A 46 6.28 -7.01 -22.21
C ALA A 46 6.35 -5.91 -21.14
N ILE A 47 6.20 -4.63 -21.53
CA ILE A 47 6.21 -3.51 -20.58
C ILE A 47 5.05 -3.63 -19.59
N LEU A 48 3.82 -3.89 -20.07
CA LEU A 48 2.66 -4.03 -19.18
C LEU A 48 2.80 -5.23 -18.24
N THR A 49 3.25 -6.39 -18.72
CA THR A 49 3.45 -7.57 -17.87
C THR A 49 4.44 -7.29 -16.74
N ASN A 50 5.59 -6.70 -17.06
CA ASN A 50 6.61 -6.37 -16.06
C ASN A 50 6.13 -5.28 -15.09
N MET A 51 5.41 -4.28 -15.60
CA MET A 51 4.81 -3.22 -14.78
C MET A 51 3.81 -3.80 -13.78
N ILE A 52 2.90 -4.67 -14.20
CA ILE A 52 1.91 -5.30 -13.30
C ILE A 52 2.61 -6.13 -12.23
N LEU A 53 3.62 -6.92 -12.59
CA LEU A 53 4.37 -7.73 -11.62
C LEU A 53 5.06 -6.87 -10.56
N ALA A 54 5.75 -5.81 -10.98
CA ALA A 54 6.42 -4.91 -10.05
C ALA A 54 5.43 -4.09 -9.20
N ALA A 55 4.29 -3.67 -9.78
CA ALA A 55 3.21 -3.02 -9.03
C ALA A 55 2.62 -3.98 -7.97
N ALA A 56 2.44 -5.26 -8.29
CA ALA A 56 1.96 -6.26 -7.33
C ALA A 56 2.92 -6.45 -6.15
N PHE A 57 4.24 -6.44 -6.40
CA PHE A 57 5.23 -6.49 -5.31
C PHE A 57 5.22 -5.21 -4.46
N ALA A 58 5.02 -4.04 -5.06
CA ALA A 58 4.86 -2.79 -4.31
C ALA A 58 3.59 -2.83 -3.44
N GLU A 59 2.46 -3.28 -3.99
CA GLU A 59 1.20 -3.44 -3.27
C GLU A 59 1.29 -4.46 -2.13
N ALA A 60 2.09 -5.53 -2.26
CA ALA A 60 2.28 -6.48 -1.17
C ALA A 60 2.78 -5.80 0.12
N VAL A 61 3.60 -4.77 0.01
CA VAL A 61 4.07 -3.98 1.16
C VAL A 61 2.93 -3.12 1.74
N ALA A 62 2.10 -2.50 0.90
CA ALA A 62 0.92 -1.74 1.35
C ALA A 62 -0.10 -2.64 2.06
N ILE A 63 -0.26 -3.87 1.59
CA ILE A 63 -1.17 -4.86 2.19
C ILE A 63 -0.75 -5.19 3.63
N TYR A 64 0.54 -5.27 3.95
CA TYR A 64 0.97 -5.48 5.34
C TYR A 64 0.54 -4.32 6.25
N ALA A 65 0.65 -3.08 5.77
CA ALA A 65 0.16 -1.91 6.50
C ALA A 65 -1.37 -1.91 6.67
N LEU A 66 -2.11 -2.31 5.63
CA LEU A 66 -3.56 -2.48 5.66
C LEU A 66 -3.99 -3.55 6.67
N ILE A 67 -3.31 -4.70 6.69
CA ILE A 67 -3.57 -5.78 7.64
C ILE A 67 -3.38 -5.28 9.07
N VAL A 68 -2.28 -4.59 9.36
CA VAL A 68 -2.03 -4.02 10.70
C VAL A 68 -3.12 -3.02 11.07
N ALA A 69 -3.52 -2.14 10.15
CA ALA A 69 -4.60 -1.18 10.38
C ALA A 69 -5.94 -1.88 10.70
N ILE A 70 -6.30 -2.91 9.94
CA ILE A 70 -7.52 -3.72 10.17
C ILE A 70 -7.47 -4.40 11.54
N ILE A 71 -6.32 -4.98 11.91
CA ILE A 71 -6.17 -5.66 13.20
C ILE A 71 -6.36 -4.66 14.35
N LEU A 72 -5.74 -3.49 14.29
CA LEU A 72 -5.89 -2.45 15.31
C LEU A 72 -7.32 -1.93 15.42
N ALA A 73 -7.98 -1.71 14.27
CA ALA A 73 -9.33 -1.18 14.20
C ALA A 73 -10.40 -2.19 14.67
N PHE A 74 -10.30 -3.46 14.27
CA PHE A 74 -11.42 -4.40 14.40
C PHE A 74 -11.15 -5.65 15.24
N VAL A 75 -9.88 -6.03 15.44
CA VAL A 75 -9.54 -7.31 16.07
C VAL A 75 -9.10 -7.13 17.53
N VAL A 76 -8.22 -6.15 17.78
CA VAL A 76 -7.81 -5.81 19.15
C VAL A 76 -9.04 -5.35 19.93
N LYS A 77 -9.17 -5.71 21.20
CA LYS A 77 -10.21 -5.18 22.10
C LYS A 77 -9.51 -4.50 23.28
N GLY A 78 -10.04 -3.35 23.71
CA GLY A 78 -9.62 -2.76 24.97
C GLY A 78 -9.89 -3.71 26.14
N PRO A 79 -9.20 -3.54 27.28
CA PRO A 79 -9.48 -4.32 28.48
C PRO A 79 -10.96 -4.18 28.81
N ALA A 80 -11.62 -5.32 29.11
CA ALA A 80 -12.98 -5.31 29.59
C ALA A 80 -12.98 -4.47 30.88
N VAL A 81 -13.65 -3.31 30.83
CA VAL A 81 -13.89 -2.52 32.02
C VAL A 81 -14.86 -3.34 32.87
N ALA A 82 -14.32 -3.99 33.89
CA ALA A 82 -15.09 -4.65 34.94
C ALA A 82 -15.71 -3.60 35.88
#